data_AF-A0A3N2PH01-F1
#
_entry.id   AF-A0A3N2PH01-F1
#
_cell.length_a   1.000
_cell.length_b   1.000
_cell.length_c   1.000
_cell.angle_alpha   90.00
_cell.angle_beta   90.00
_cell.angle_gamma   90.00
#
_symmetry.space_group_name_H-M   'P 1'
#
loop_
_entity.id
_entity.type
_entity.pdbx_description
1 polymer ?
#
loop_
_entity_poly.entity_id
_entity_poly.type
_entity_poly.pdbx_seq_one_letter_code
_entity_poly.pdbx_strand_id
1 'polypeptide(L)'
;MPEAVEGHLDRGNVAAARELLGEVDQEQFDALEAQCLRATERLAREHVAVVQKAEAAIAKLRSVGLDEAARELHGRLDALRTVPHERYDLRRGALAEVVADAQRELAQYREKLVFRLNRLDPTPADRARIRTLLDRGDEVTAEEFVTLLASGSELPPEEDAQRSDDFDEFFPAVVERAAAAAANAAPGQRPELEARSRRCSPPRNEASRPRASCARGWTRGGHCTSRSTSGAATTGSSAGRSRTCCGCWDWCRRATTSSTRPTHHVPGCSSTRYGPSRWTARTCRSSAPRPTAGTP
;
A
#
# COMPACT_ATOMS: atom_id res chain seq x y z
N MET A 1 -9.08 -9.75 -39.31
CA MET A 1 -9.34 -10.28 -37.95
C MET A 1 -8.08 -10.29 -37.07
N PRO A 2 -6.92 -10.83 -37.49
CA PRO A 2 -5.71 -10.84 -36.66
C PRO A 2 -5.25 -9.44 -36.20
N GLU A 3 -5.29 -8.44 -37.09
CA GLU A 3 -4.93 -7.05 -36.76
C GLU A 3 -5.85 -6.43 -35.69
N ALA A 4 -7.12 -6.81 -35.66
CA ALA A 4 -8.07 -6.30 -34.67
C ALA A 4 -7.78 -6.90 -33.28
N VAL A 5 -7.49 -8.21 -33.22
CA VAL A 5 -7.06 -8.89 -32.00
C VAL A 5 -5.79 -8.23 -31.45
N GLU A 6 -4.76 -8.06 -32.28
CA GLU A 6 -3.52 -7.39 -31.90
C GLU A 6 -3.77 -5.98 -31.35
N GLY A 7 -4.58 -5.16 -32.04
CA GLY A 7 -4.91 -3.81 -31.58
C GLY A 7 -5.66 -3.76 -30.25
N HIS A 8 -6.43 -4.80 -29.89
CA HIS A 8 -7.04 -4.90 -28.56
C HIS A 8 -6.03 -5.32 -27.49
N LEU A 9 -5.15 -6.27 -27.80
CA LEU A 9 -4.08 -6.73 -26.90
C LEU A 9 -3.07 -5.61 -26.60
N ASP A 10 -2.72 -4.78 -27.58
CA ASP A 10 -1.81 -3.63 -27.41
C ASP A 10 -2.37 -2.57 -26.46
N ARG A 11 -3.68 -2.33 -26.54
CA ARG A 11 -4.38 -1.42 -25.62
C ARG A 11 -4.53 -2.03 -24.22
N GLY A 12 -4.41 -3.35 -24.09
CA GLY A 12 -4.60 -4.08 -22.83
C GLY A 12 -6.04 -4.51 -22.57
N ASN A 13 -6.86 -4.65 -23.62
CA ASN A 13 -8.22 -5.15 -23.52
C ASN A 13 -8.29 -6.59 -24.04
N VAL A 14 -7.87 -7.55 -23.21
CA VAL A 14 -7.84 -8.97 -23.61
C VAL A 14 -9.25 -9.54 -23.77
N ALA A 15 -10.21 -9.09 -22.96
CA ALA A 15 -11.60 -9.53 -23.05
C ALA A 15 -12.18 -9.30 -24.46
N ALA A 16 -12.03 -8.09 -25.01
CA ALA A 16 -12.49 -7.80 -26.37
C ALA A 16 -11.71 -8.61 -27.43
N ALA A 17 -10.42 -8.84 -27.23
CA ALA A 17 -9.62 -9.68 -28.13
C ALA A 17 -10.16 -11.12 -28.18
N ARG A 18 -10.58 -11.68 -27.05
CA ARG A 18 -11.19 -13.02 -26.94
C ARG A 18 -12.60 -13.11 -27.51
N GLU A 19 -13.41 -12.06 -27.38
CA GLU A 19 -14.74 -12.02 -28.00
C GLU A 19 -14.66 -12.16 -29.54
N LEU A 20 -13.63 -11.58 -30.16
CA LEU A 20 -13.39 -11.70 -31.61
C LEU A 20 -12.97 -13.10 -32.06
N LEU A 21 -12.61 -14.01 -31.15
CA LEU A 21 -12.23 -15.38 -31.49
C LEU A 21 -13.44 -16.27 -31.81
N GLY A 22 -14.66 -15.85 -31.47
CA GLY A 22 -15.88 -16.62 -31.77
C GLY A 22 -16.21 -16.75 -33.26
N GLU A 23 -15.53 -15.98 -34.13
CA GLU A 23 -15.84 -15.86 -35.56
C GLU A 23 -14.78 -16.50 -36.49
N VAL A 24 -13.73 -17.10 -35.94
CA VAL A 24 -12.61 -17.66 -36.72
C VAL A 24 -12.67 -19.19 -36.82
N ASP A 25 -11.95 -19.76 -37.78
CA ASP A 25 -11.79 -21.21 -37.89
C ASP A 25 -10.93 -21.79 -36.74
N GLN A 26 -10.94 -23.12 -36.58
CA GLN A 26 -10.28 -23.77 -35.44
C GLN A 26 -8.75 -23.58 -35.43
N GLU A 27 -8.10 -23.54 -36.60
CA GLU A 27 -6.65 -23.40 -36.68
C GLU A 27 -6.21 -21.97 -36.31
N GLN A 28 -6.96 -20.97 -36.79
CA GLN A 28 -6.77 -19.57 -36.41
C GLN A 28 -7.13 -19.32 -34.93
N PHE A 29 -8.16 -20.00 -34.43
CA PHE A 29 -8.58 -19.92 -33.03
C PHE A 29 -7.43 -20.31 -32.10
N ASP A 30 -6.81 -21.47 -32.30
CA ASP A 30 -5.75 -21.98 -31.43
C ASP A 30 -4.53 -21.03 -31.41
N ALA A 31 -4.17 -20.49 -32.58
CA ALA A 31 -3.06 -19.54 -32.70
C ALA A 31 -3.33 -18.20 -31.98
N LEU A 32 -4.54 -17.64 -32.17
CA LEU A 32 -4.93 -16.36 -31.59
C LEU A 32 -5.24 -16.47 -30.08
N GLU A 33 -5.78 -17.58 -29.59
CA GLU A 33 -5.97 -17.82 -28.15
C GLU A 33 -4.60 -17.94 -27.45
N ALA A 34 -3.64 -18.63 -28.07
CA ALA A 34 -2.27 -18.68 -27.55
C ALA A 34 -1.63 -17.27 -27.50
N GLN A 35 -1.96 -16.38 -28.45
CA GLN A 35 -1.54 -14.98 -28.41
C GLN A 35 -2.21 -14.20 -27.26
N CYS A 36 -3.51 -14.41 -27.03
CA CYS A 36 -4.24 -13.80 -25.91
C CYS A 36 -3.65 -14.23 -24.56
N LEU A 37 -3.35 -15.53 -24.37
CA LEU A 37 -2.70 -16.03 -23.16
C LEU A 37 -1.35 -15.36 -22.88
N ARG A 38 -0.46 -15.30 -23.89
CA ARG A 38 0.84 -14.63 -23.76
C ARG A 38 0.68 -13.14 -23.43
N ALA A 39 -0.29 -12.47 -24.04
CA ALA A 39 -0.58 -11.06 -23.77
C ALA A 39 -1.10 -10.86 -22.34
N THR A 40 -2.00 -11.71 -21.84
CA THR A 40 -2.48 -11.67 -20.44
C THR A 40 -1.33 -11.81 -19.46
N GLU A 41 -0.45 -12.79 -19.65
CA GLU A 41 0.71 -12.98 -18.77
C GLU A 41 1.66 -11.78 -18.77
N ARG A 42 1.89 -11.17 -19.94
CA ARG A 42 2.70 -9.95 -20.06
C ARG A 42 2.04 -8.79 -19.33
N LEU A 43 0.77 -8.52 -19.61
CA LEU A 43 0.01 -7.40 -19.02
C LEU A 43 -0.16 -7.57 -17.51
N ALA A 44 -0.36 -8.80 -17.02
CA ALA A 44 -0.41 -9.10 -15.60
C ALA A 44 0.91 -8.77 -14.89
N ARG A 45 2.04 -9.17 -15.48
CA ARG A 45 3.38 -8.84 -14.94
C ARG A 45 3.62 -7.33 -14.94
N GLU A 46 3.29 -6.65 -16.04
CA GLU A 46 3.40 -5.20 -16.15
C GLU A 46 2.54 -4.50 -15.08
N HIS A 47 1.28 -4.92 -14.89
CA HIS A 47 0.39 -4.37 -13.87
C HIS A 47 0.96 -4.53 -12.46
N VAL A 48 1.42 -5.73 -12.11
CA VAL A 48 2.05 -6.00 -10.80
C VAL A 48 3.29 -5.12 -10.61
N ALA A 49 4.14 -5.01 -11.63
CA ALA A 49 5.35 -4.18 -11.55
C ALA A 49 5.02 -2.69 -11.32
N VAL A 50 3.98 -2.16 -11.99
CA VAL A 50 3.55 -0.76 -11.79
C VAL A 50 2.94 -0.56 -10.40
N VAL A 51 2.15 -1.51 -9.90
CA VAL A 51 1.63 -1.48 -8.52
C VAL A 51 2.78 -1.45 -7.52
N GLN A 52 3.76 -2.34 -7.64
CA GLN A 52 4.93 -2.36 -6.76
C GLN A 52 5.73 -1.05 -6.81
N LYS A 53 5.89 -0.46 -8.01
CA LYS A 53 6.53 0.85 -8.15
C LYS A 53 5.76 1.95 -7.42
N ALA A 54 4.43 1.95 -7.51
CA ALA A 54 3.59 2.90 -6.78
C ALA A 54 3.71 2.68 -5.26
N GLU A 55 3.68 1.44 -4.78
CA GLU A 55 3.85 1.10 -3.36
C GLU A 55 5.19 1.58 -2.81
N ALA A 56 6.28 1.36 -3.55
CA ALA A 56 7.61 1.82 -3.15
C ALA A 56 7.67 3.36 -3.05
N ALA A 57 7.11 4.08 -4.03
CA ALA A 57 7.06 5.54 -3.99
C ALA A 57 6.21 6.07 -2.82
N ILE A 58 5.06 5.45 -2.54
CA ILE A 58 4.19 5.80 -1.42
C ILE A 58 4.87 5.50 -0.08
N ALA A 59 5.57 4.36 0.03
CA ALA A 59 6.36 4.03 1.23
C ALA A 59 7.45 5.08 1.47
N LYS A 60 8.10 5.55 0.42
CA LYS A 60 9.11 6.62 0.49
C LYS A 60 8.51 7.94 0.96
N LEU A 61 7.29 8.30 0.51
CA LEU A 61 6.59 9.48 1.02
C LEU A 61 6.36 9.41 2.54
N ARG A 62 5.98 8.23 3.06
CA ARG A 62 5.83 8.02 4.51
C ARG A 62 7.16 8.17 5.26
N SER A 63 8.26 7.66 4.70
CA SER A 63 9.56 7.75 5.37
C SER A 63 10.07 9.18 5.49
N VAL A 64 9.63 10.10 4.63
CA VAL A 64 9.97 11.54 4.70
C VAL A 64 8.87 12.38 5.38
N GLY A 65 7.94 11.74 6.09
CA GLY A 65 6.89 12.42 6.86
C GLY A 65 5.73 13.00 6.04
N LEU A 66 5.60 12.67 4.75
CA LEU A 66 4.49 13.10 3.89
C LEU A 66 3.28 12.13 4.00
N ASP A 67 2.81 11.91 5.22
CA ASP A 67 1.80 10.89 5.54
C ASP A 67 0.44 11.12 4.87
N GLU A 68 0.03 12.39 4.73
CA GLU A 68 -1.28 12.71 4.14
C GLU A 68 -1.31 12.38 2.65
N ALA A 69 -0.31 12.85 1.90
CA ALA A 69 -0.16 12.52 0.48
C ALA A 69 -0.02 11.01 0.28
N ALA A 70 0.76 10.33 1.13
CA ALA A 70 0.90 8.89 1.08
C ALA A 70 -0.43 8.15 1.35
N ARG A 71 -1.26 8.65 2.27
CA ARG A 71 -2.57 8.05 2.58
C ARG A 71 -3.54 8.20 1.40
N GLU A 72 -3.63 9.39 0.82
CA GLU A 72 -4.48 9.65 -0.35
C GLU A 72 -4.10 8.74 -1.53
N LEU A 73 -2.81 8.72 -1.89
CA LEU A 73 -2.30 7.92 -3.00
C LEU A 73 -2.49 6.42 -2.75
N HIS A 74 -2.35 5.96 -1.50
CA HIS A 74 -2.61 4.57 -1.15
C HIS A 74 -4.08 4.19 -1.35
N GLY A 75 -5.01 5.05 -0.95
CA GLY A 75 -6.45 4.82 -1.18
C GLY A 75 -6.81 4.73 -2.68
N ARG A 76 -6.20 5.58 -3.51
CA ARG A 76 -6.33 5.50 -4.98
C ARG A 76 -5.72 4.20 -5.53
N LEU A 77 -4.53 3.82 -5.07
CA LEU A 77 -3.85 2.59 -5.49
C LEU A 77 -4.65 1.34 -5.14
N ASP A 78 -5.24 1.29 -3.93
CA ASP A 78 -6.03 0.15 -3.46
C ASP A 78 -7.20 -0.17 -4.41
N ALA A 79 -7.86 0.86 -4.95
CA ALA A 79 -8.95 0.71 -5.92
C ALA A 79 -8.49 0.18 -7.30
N LEU A 80 -7.19 0.26 -7.58
CA LEU A 80 -6.57 -0.09 -8.86
C LEU A 80 -5.79 -1.41 -8.82
N ARG A 81 -5.57 -1.99 -7.63
CA ARG A 81 -4.81 -3.24 -7.47
C ARG A 81 -5.39 -4.40 -8.27
N THR A 82 -6.71 -4.48 -8.37
CA THR A 82 -7.39 -5.55 -9.09
C THR A 82 -7.79 -5.13 -10.51
N VAL A 83 -7.52 -6.03 -11.46
CA VAL A 83 -7.90 -5.86 -12.86
C VAL A 83 -9.26 -6.54 -13.09
N PRO A 84 -10.30 -5.80 -13.50
CA PRO A 84 -11.59 -6.41 -13.78
C PRO A 84 -11.55 -7.13 -15.14
N HIS A 85 -11.91 -8.41 -15.17
CA HIS A 85 -12.12 -9.19 -16.42
C HIS A 85 -11.05 -8.96 -17.51
N GLU A 86 -9.76 -8.97 -17.14
CA GLU A 86 -8.64 -8.78 -18.08
C GLU A 86 -8.66 -7.44 -18.86
N ARG A 87 -9.33 -6.42 -18.31
CA ARG A 87 -9.38 -5.04 -18.80
C ARG A 87 -8.26 -4.20 -18.17
N TYR A 88 -7.02 -4.47 -18.57
CA TYR A 88 -5.84 -3.73 -18.11
C TYR A 88 -5.85 -2.28 -18.59
N ASP A 89 -6.44 -2.04 -19.76
CA ASP A 89 -6.67 -0.73 -20.36
C ASP A 89 -7.35 0.26 -19.38
N LEU A 90 -8.33 -0.23 -18.62
CA LEU A 90 -9.09 0.59 -17.66
C LEU A 90 -8.27 1.03 -16.43
N ARG A 91 -7.17 0.35 -16.13
CA ARG A 91 -6.33 0.63 -14.94
C ARG A 91 -5.03 1.33 -15.28
N ARG A 92 -4.49 1.09 -16.48
CA ARG A 92 -3.15 1.54 -16.90
C ARG A 92 -2.94 3.05 -16.73
N GLY A 93 -3.88 3.87 -17.20
CA GLY A 93 -3.79 5.33 -17.10
C GLY A 93 -3.80 5.80 -15.64
N ALA A 94 -4.79 5.36 -14.86
CA ALA A 94 -4.94 5.75 -13.47
C ALA A 94 -3.75 5.30 -12.59
N LEU A 95 -3.16 4.13 -12.86
CA LEU A 95 -1.94 3.68 -12.17
C LEU A 95 -0.74 4.55 -12.52
N ALA A 96 -0.58 4.92 -13.78
CA ALA A 96 0.49 5.82 -14.20
C ALA A 96 0.36 7.21 -13.53
N GLU A 97 -0.86 7.72 -13.37
CA GLU A 97 -1.13 8.95 -12.62
C GLU A 97 -0.74 8.84 -11.15
N VAL A 98 -1.08 7.75 -10.47
CA VAL A 98 -0.67 7.54 -9.05
C VAL A 98 0.85 7.53 -8.91
N VAL A 99 1.57 6.86 -9.82
CA VAL A 99 3.04 6.87 -9.81
C VAL A 99 3.58 8.28 -10.07
N ALA A 100 3.04 8.99 -11.06
CA ALA A 100 3.48 10.33 -11.42
C ALA A 100 3.22 11.34 -10.29
N ASP A 101 2.07 11.26 -9.63
CA ASP A 101 1.74 12.10 -8.48
C ASP A 101 2.69 11.82 -7.30
N ALA A 102 2.95 10.54 -6.97
CA ALA A 102 3.90 10.19 -5.92
C ALA A 102 5.32 10.71 -6.20
N GLN A 103 5.78 10.60 -7.46
CA GLN A 103 7.08 11.12 -7.88
C GLN A 103 7.13 12.65 -7.84
N ARG A 104 6.03 13.34 -8.16
CA ARG A 104 5.92 14.80 -8.08
C ARG A 104 6.06 15.29 -6.64
N GLU A 105 5.38 14.63 -5.69
CA GLU A 105 5.49 14.95 -4.27
C GLU A 105 6.92 14.76 -3.76
N LEU A 106 7.59 13.66 -4.13
CA LEU A 106 9.00 13.44 -3.79
C LEU A 106 9.92 14.50 -4.41
N ALA A 107 9.69 14.90 -5.66
CA ALA A 107 10.47 15.94 -6.32
C ALA A 107 10.32 17.30 -5.61
N GLN A 108 9.09 17.69 -5.26
CA GLN A 108 8.85 18.91 -4.50
C GLN A 108 9.50 18.87 -3.11
N TYR A 109 9.51 17.70 -2.47
CA TYR A 109 10.20 17.51 -1.20
C TYR A 109 11.73 17.68 -1.34
N ARG A 110 12.35 17.11 -2.38
CA ARG A 110 13.77 17.33 -2.69
C ARG A 110 14.07 18.80 -2.91
N GLU A 111 13.24 19.52 -3.66
CA GLU A 111 13.42 20.97 -3.87
C GLU A 111 13.38 21.74 -2.55
N LYS A 112 12.49 21.38 -1.63
CA LYS A 112 12.44 21.97 -0.28
C LYS A 112 13.72 21.68 0.51
N LEU A 113 14.27 20.46 0.44
CA LEU A 113 15.54 20.12 1.09
C LEU A 113 16.71 20.90 0.49
N VAL A 114 16.80 21.01 -0.84
CA VAL A 114 17.82 21.82 -1.51
C VAL A 114 17.72 23.29 -1.08
N PHE A 115 16.51 23.83 -1.02
CA PHE A 115 16.28 25.19 -0.55
C PHE A 115 16.75 25.38 0.91
N ARG A 116 16.41 24.46 1.82
CA ARG A 116 16.88 24.48 3.21
C ARG A 116 18.40 24.40 3.29
N LEU A 117 19.02 23.46 2.58
CA LEU A 117 20.47 23.29 2.53
C LEU A 117 21.19 24.58 2.09
N ASN A 118 20.66 25.27 1.08
CA ASN A 118 21.25 26.51 0.58
C ASN A 118 21.19 27.66 1.60
N ARG A 119 20.26 27.63 2.56
CA ARG A 119 20.13 28.67 3.61
C ARG A 119 21.06 28.46 4.80
N LEU A 120 21.62 27.26 4.97
CA LEU A 120 22.47 26.91 6.12
C LEU A 120 23.95 27.25 5.94
N ASP A 121 24.35 27.69 4.74
CA ASP A 121 25.73 27.93 4.35
C ASP A 121 26.74 26.83 4.78
N PRO A 122 26.47 25.54 4.46
CA PRO A 122 27.37 24.45 4.81
C PRO A 122 28.69 24.52 4.06
N THR A 123 29.69 23.82 4.60
CA THR A 123 30.97 23.62 3.92
C THR A 123 30.75 23.02 2.52
N PRO A 124 31.65 23.27 1.55
CA PRO A 124 31.52 22.70 0.21
C PRO A 124 31.48 21.17 0.21
N ALA A 125 32.20 20.51 1.14
CA ALA A 125 32.22 19.06 1.29
C ALA A 125 30.86 18.53 1.77
N ASP A 126 30.30 19.08 2.84
CA ASP A 126 28.99 18.68 3.37
C ASP A 126 27.88 18.90 2.34
N ARG A 127 27.95 20.02 1.62
CA ARG A 127 27.01 20.32 0.53
C ARG A 127 27.05 19.28 -0.57
N ALA A 128 28.25 18.86 -1.00
CA ALA A 128 28.42 17.86 -2.03
C ALA A 128 27.91 16.48 -1.57
N ARG A 129 28.17 16.12 -0.32
CA ARG A 129 27.68 14.88 0.29
C ARG A 129 26.16 14.82 0.34
N ILE A 130 25.50 15.87 0.85
CA ILE A 130 24.03 15.92 0.92
C ILE A 130 23.41 15.94 -0.48
N ARG A 131 24.00 16.64 -1.45
CA ARG A 131 23.53 16.60 -2.85
C ARG A 131 23.61 15.20 -3.44
N THR A 132 24.70 14.49 -3.19
CA THR A 132 24.86 13.10 -3.66
C THR A 132 23.77 12.17 -3.09
N LEU A 133 23.37 12.36 -1.82
CA LEU A 133 22.26 11.62 -1.23
C LEU A 133 20.93 11.94 -1.94
N LEU A 134 20.65 13.23 -2.20
CA LEU A 134 19.44 13.64 -2.92
C LEU A 134 19.39 13.11 -4.36
N ASP A 135 20.53 13.10 -5.05
CA ASP A 135 20.64 12.57 -6.42
C ASP A 135 20.41 11.05 -6.46
N ARG A 136 20.81 10.34 -5.41
CA ARG A 136 20.56 8.89 -5.24
C ARG A 136 19.15 8.58 -4.74
N GLY A 137 18.34 9.59 -4.39
CA GLY A 137 17.01 9.38 -3.82
C GLY A 137 17.04 8.90 -2.37
N ASP A 138 18.05 9.32 -1.60
CA ASP A 138 18.14 9.09 -0.17
C ASP A 138 17.76 10.36 0.61
N GLU A 139 16.51 10.77 0.49
CA GLU A 139 16.01 12.00 1.09
C GLU A 139 15.87 11.91 2.62
N VAL A 140 15.79 10.69 3.18
CA VAL A 140 15.69 10.48 4.63
C VAL A 140 17.01 10.87 5.29
N THR A 141 18.12 10.27 4.86
CA THR A 141 19.45 10.63 5.39
C THR A 141 19.82 12.06 5.03
N ALA A 142 19.43 12.55 3.84
CA ALA A 142 19.63 13.96 3.49
C ALA A 142 18.87 14.91 4.43
N GLU A 143 17.63 14.60 4.81
CA GLU A 143 16.88 15.39 5.79
C GLU A 143 17.55 15.38 7.16
N GLU A 144 18.00 14.23 7.64
CA GLU A 144 18.72 14.12 8.90
C GLU A 144 19.96 15.03 8.91
N PHE A 145 20.76 15.00 7.84
CA PHE A 145 21.95 15.83 7.72
C PHE A 145 21.64 17.32 7.65
N VAL A 146 20.62 17.71 6.87
CA VAL A 146 20.13 19.10 6.84
C VAL A 146 19.66 19.53 8.23
N THR A 147 19.05 18.64 9.00
CA THR A 147 18.56 18.93 10.36
C THR A 147 19.71 19.08 11.35
N LEU A 148 20.75 18.24 11.28
CA LEU A 148 21.97 18.36 12.10
C LEU A 148 22.69 19.70 11.84
N LEU A 149 22.87 20.06 10.58
CA LEU A 149 23.48 21.34 10.22
C LEU A 149 22.63 22.52 10.69
N ALA A 150 21.30 22.41 10.62
CA ALA A 150 20.39 23.44 11.12
C ALA A 150 20.46 23.61 12.64
N SER A 151 20.81 22.56 13.40
CA SER A 151 21.09 22.65 14.84
C SER A 151 22.53 23.06 15.17
N GLY A 152 23.34 23.41 14.16
CA GLY A 152 24.76 23.77 14.35
C GLY A 152 25.65 22.57 14.71
N SER A 153 25.18 21.35 14.47
CA SER A 153 25.94 20.12 14.70
C SER A 153 26.73 19.74 13.44
N GLU A 154 27.89 19.14 13.64
CA GLU A 154 28.69 18.60 12.54
C GLU A 154 28.04 17.33 11.97
N LEU A 155 28.27 17.06 10.68
CA LEU A 155 27.82 15.81 10.07
C LEU A 155 28.67 14.63 10.60
N PRO A 156 28.08 13.44 10.79
CA PRO A 156 28.85 12.24 11.11
C PRO A 156 29.94 12.01 10.07
N PRO A 157 31.15 11.55 10.43
CA PRO A 157 32.19 11.26 9.45
C PRO A 157 31.68 10.27 8.39
N GLU A 158 32.24 10.33 7.18
CA GLU A 158 32.00 9.25 6.22
C GLU A 158 32.59 7.96 6.81
N GLU A 159 31.75 6.95 7.03
CA GLU A 159 32.28 5.65 7.44
C GLU A 159 33.12 5.13 6.27
N ASP A 160 34.42 4.98 6.49
CA ASP A 160 35.31 4.36 5.52
C ASP A 160 34.71 3.00 5.15
N ALA A 161 34.58 2.71 3.85
CA ALA A 161 34.16 1.42 3.31
C ALA A 161 35.07 0.24 3.76
N GLN A 162 36.08 0.52 4.57
CA GLN A 162 36.96 -0.40 5.29
C GLN A 162 36.37 -0.98 6.57
N ARG A 163 35.11 -0.70 6.92
CA ARG A 163 34.43 -1.50 7.95
C ARG A 163 34.21 -2.90 7.38
N SER A 164 35.23 -3.75 7.55
CA SER A 164 35.17 -5.21 7.47
C SER A 164 33.76 -5.62 7.84
N ASP A 165 33.02 -6.16 6.88
CA ASP A 165 31.64 -6.55 7.09
C ASP A 165 31.70 -7.71 8.09
N ASP A 166 31.56 -7.41 9.38
CA ASP A 166 31.52 -8.44 10.44
C ASP A 166 30.40 -9.46 10.13
N PHE A 167 29.45 -9.08 9.27
CA PHE A 167 28.46 -9.96 8.67
C PHE A 167 29.04 -10.96 7.66
N ASP A 168 30.02 -10.61 6.84
CA ASP A 168 30.66 -11.54 5.90
C ASP A 168 31.45 -12.65 6.63
N GLU A 169 31.95 -12.40 7.84
CA GLU A 169 32.55 -13.45 8.68
C GLU A 169 31.50 -14.23 9.48
N PHE A 170 30.48 -13.53 10.01
CA PHE A 170 29.45 -14.14 10.86
C PHE A 170 28.46 -15.03 10.08
N PHE A 171 28.02 -14.62 8.90
CA PHE A 171 26.99 -15.34 8.13
C PHE A 171 27.44 -16.75 7.71
N PRO A 172 28.63 -16.94 7.12
CA PRO A 172 29.12 -18.28 6.79
C PRO A 172 29.20 -19.17 8.03
N ALA A 173 29.74 -18.66 9.14
CA ALA A 173 29.87 -19.42 10.38
C ALA A 173 28.52 -19.86 10.97
N VAL A 174 27.49 -19.00 10.90
CA VAL A 174 26.13 -19.35 11.37
C VAL A 174 25.44 -20.32 10.43
N VAL A 175 25.57 -20.14 9.11
CA VAL A 175 24.98 -21.04 8.10
C VAL A 175 25.63 -22.42 8.18
N GLU A 176 26.95 -22.50 8.33
CA GLU A 176 27.68 -23.76 8.51
C GLU A 176 27.28 -24.48 9.80
N ARG A 177 27.13 -23.75 10.92
CA ARG A 177 26.62 -24.33 12.17
C ARG A 177 25.19 -24.84 12.04
N ALA A 178 24.31 -24.11 11.35
CA ALA A 178 22.94 -24.53 11.09
C ALA A 178 22.88 -25.76 10.17
N ALA A 179 23.71 -25.80 9.13
CA ALA A 179 23.84 -26.94 8.22
C ALA A 179 24.39 -28.18 8.94
N ALA A 180 25.43 -28.03 9.78
CA ALA A 180 25.98 -29.11 10.60
C ALA A 180 24.96 -29.63 11.63
N ALA A 181 24.18 -28.75 12.26
CA ALA A 181 23.09 -29.15 13.16
C ALA A 181 21.98 -29.92 12.43
N ALA A 182 21.65 -29.52 11.19
CA ALA A 182 20.66 -30.22 10.36
C ALA A 182 21.16 -31.57 9.86
N ALA A 183 22.46 -31.71 9.57
CA ALA A 183 23.08 -32.96 9.15
C ALA A 183 23.25 -33.96 10.31
N ASN A 184 23.53 -33.47 11.52
CA ASN A 184 23.69 -34.29 12.73
C ASN A 184 22.35 -34.62 13.41
N ALA A 185 21.22 -34.12 12.91
CA ALA A 185 19.90 -34.52 13.38
C ALA A 185 19.65 -36.00 13.03
N ALA A 186 19.68 -36.86 14.05
CA ALA A 186 19.45 -38.30 13.90
C ALA A 186 18.13 -38.60 13.14
N PRO A 187 18.05 -39.71 12.38
CA PRO A 187 16.92 -40.04 11.49
C PRO A 187 15.53 -40.21 12.16
N GLY A 188 15.39 -39.92 13.46
CA GLY A 188 14.11 -39.88 14.19
C GLY A 188 13.56 -38.48 14.49
N GLN A 189 14.32 -37.39 14.29
CA GLN A 189 13.89 -36.02 14.69
C GLN A 189 13.26 -35.19 13.55
N ARG A 190 13.39 -35.64 12.30
CA ARG A 190 12.75 -35.01 11.12
C ARG A 190 11.21 -34.94 11.19
N PRO A 191 10.47 -35.98 11.58
CA PRO A 191 9.01 -35.89 11.65
C PRO A 191 8.52 -34.94 12.75
N GLU A 192 9.30 -34.70 13.81
CA GLU A 192 8.93 -33.81 14.91
C GLU A 192 9.16 -32.33 14.57
N LEU A 193 10.26 -31.99 13.89
CA LEU A 193 10.49 -30.66 13.31
C LEU A 193 9.47 -30.32 12.22
N GLU A 194 9.13 -31.29 11.36
CA GLU A 194 8.10 -31.14 10.33
C GLU A 194 6.69 -30.99 10.96
N ALA A 195 6.36 -31.78 12.00
CA ALA A 195 5.12 -31.63 12.75
C ALA A 195 5.03 -30.32 13.56
N ARG A 196 6.17 -29.75 13.97
CA ARG A 196 6.23 -28.45 14.67
C ARG A 196 6.10 -27.28 13.70
N SER A 197 6.68 -27.37 12.50
CA SER A 197 6.46 -26.39 11.42
C SER A 197 5.00 -26.34 10.96
N ARG A 198 4.31 -27.49 10.91
CA ARG A 198 2.87 -27.58 10.61
C ARG A 198 1.99 -26.98 11.71
N ARG A 199 2.45 -26.95 12.98
CA ARG A 199 1.73 -26.29 14.10
C ARG A 199 1.92 -24.77 14.14
N CYS A 200 2.95 -24.24 13.48
CA CYS A 200 3.17 -22.80 13.31
C CYS A 200 2.54 -22.25 12.02
N SER A 201 1.72 -23.03 11.32
CA SER A 201 0.83 -22.47 10.31
C SER A 201 -0.20 -21.56 11.02
N PRO A 202 -0.37 -20.30 10.62
CA PRO A 202 -1.45 -19.48 11.13
C PRO A 202 -2.78 -20.23 10.87
N PRO A 203 -3.76 -20.16 11.80
CA PRO A 203 -5.02 -20.86 11.61
C PRO A 203 -5.60 -20.45 10.26
N ARG A 204 -5.85 -21.43 9.38
CA ARG A 204 -6.62 -21.19 8.15
C ARG A 204 -7.93 -20.55 8.57
N ASN A 205 -8.20 -19.34 8.08
CA ASN A 205 -9.47 -18.65 8.26
C ASN A 205 -10.62 -19.64 8.05
N GLU A 206 -11.37 -19.96 9.11
CA GLU A 206 -12.58 -20.80 9.08
C GLU A 206 -13.76 -20.10 8.36
N ALA A 207 -13.51 -19.07 7.56
CA ALA A 207 -14.52 -18.32 6.81
C ALA A 207 -15.15 -19.11 5.65
N SER A 208 -14.78 -20.37 5.45
CA SER A 208 -15.29 -21.23 4.37
C SER A 208 -16.04 -22.46 4.87
N ARG A 209 -16.54 -22.47 6.11
CA ARG A 209 -17.59 -23.44 6.49
C ARG A 209 -18.90 -23.06 5.80
N PRO A 210 -19.53 -23.94 5.01
CA PRO A 210 -20.88 -23.69 4.53
C PRO A 210 -21.81 -23.56 5.75
N ARG A 211 -22.54 -22.44 5.82
CA ARG A 211 -23.58 -22.27 6.83
C ARG A 211 -24.59 -23.39 6.66
N ALA A 212 -24.64 -24.31 7.62
CA ALA A 212 -25.74 -25.25 7.74
C ALA A 212 -27.06 -24.47 7.73
N SER A 213 -27.93 -24.79 6.79
CA SER A 213 -29.26 -24.21 6.67
C SER A 213 -30.07 -24.56 7.90
N CYS A 214 -30.18 -23.62 8.84
CA CYS A 214 -31.25 -23.66 9.83
C CYS A 214 -32.55 -23.22 9.15
N ALA A 215 -33.22 -24.18 8.52
CA ALA A 215 -34.65 -24.07 8.26
C ALA A 215 -35.38 -24.10 9.61
N ARG A 216 -35.68 -22.93 10.16
CA ARG A 216 -36.69 -22.77 11.21
C ARG A 216 -37.71 -21.76 10.73
N GLY A 217 -38.90 -22.26 10.49
CA GLY A 217 -40.05 -21.51 10.02
C GLY A 217 -40.37 -20.34 10.94
N TRP A 218 -40.61 -19.20 10.33
CA TRP A 218 -41.23 -18.06 10.98
C TRP A 218 -42.73 -18.33 11.10
N THR A 219 -43.21 -18.57 12.32
CA THR A 219 -44.62 -18.34 12.66
C THR A 219 -44.73 -17.01 13.40
N ARG A 220 -45.78 -16.27 13.05
CA ARG A 220 -46.15 -14.96 13.59
C ARG A 220 -46.39 -15.03 15.10
N GLY A 221 -45.86 -14.04 15.82
CA GLY A 221 -46.35 -13.60 17.11
C GLY A 221 -45.78 -14.35 18.31
N GLY A 222 -44.92 -13.68 19.08
CA GLY A 222 -44.48 -14.20 20.36
C GLY A 222 -43.39 -13.34 20.99
N HIS A 223 -43.75 -12.60 22.04
CA HIS A 223 -42.86 -11.82 22.88
C HIS A 223 -41.76 -12.68 23.51
N CYS A 224 -40.51 -12.22 23.48
CA CYS A 224 -39.42 -12.82 24.25
C CYS A 224 -39.27 -12.09 25.59
N THR A 225 -39.67 -12.73 26.69
CA THR A 225 -39.33 -12.32 28.06
C THR A 225 -38.00 -12.94 28.47
N SER A 226 -37.00 -12.10 28.77
CA SER A 226 -35.75 -12.49 29.42
C SER A 226 -36.01 -12.84 30.89
N ARG A 227 -35.73 -14.10 31.29
CA ARG A 227 -35.75 -14.52 32.70
C ARG A 227 -34.31 -14.59 33.22
N SER A 228 -34.00 -13.70 34.15
CA SER A 228 -32.82 -13.69 35.00
C SER A 228 -32.95 -14.74 36.11
N THR A 229 -31.95 -15.59 36.29
CA THR A 229 -31.77 -16.38 37.52
C THR A 229 -30.35 -16.20 38.03
N SER A 230 -30.26 -15.43 39.09
CA SER A 230 -29.19 -15.38 40.07
C SER A 230 -29.20 -16.64 40.95
N GLY A 231 -28.02 -17.18 41.27
CA GLY A 231 -27.83 -18.26 42.24
C GLY A 231 -26.38 -18.34 42.70
N ALA A 232 -26.16 -18.24 44.00
CA ALA A 232 -24.86 -18.07 44.65
C ALA A 232 -24.21 -19.40 45.12
N ALA A 233 -22.87 -19.38 45.14
CA ALA A 233 -21.89 -19.99 46.07
C ALA A 233 -22.07 -21.43 46.59
N THR A 234 -21.04 -22.28 46.39
CA THR A 234 -20.27 -22.89 47.50
C THR A 234 -18.93 -23.51 47.03
N THR A 235 -18.01 -23.60 48.00
CA THR A 235 -16.57 -23.94 48.01
C THR A 235 -16.19 -25.39 47.68
N GLY A 236 -14.96 -25.63 47.19
CA GLY A 236 -14.31 -26.94 47.21
C GLY A 236 -12.94 -26.99 46.51
N SER A 237 -11.88 -27.17 47.30
CA SER A 237 -10.46 -27.25 46.91
C SER A 237 -10.09 -28.61 46.29
N SER A 238 -9.29 -28.65 45.23
CA SER A 238 -8.21 -29.65 45.03
C SER A 238 -7.32 -29.34 43.82
N ALA A 239 -6.05 -29.71 43.97
CA ALA A 239 -4.92 -29.40 43.12
C ALA A 239 -4.94 -30.08 41.73
N GLY A 240 -4.37 -29.41 40.73
CA GLY A 240 -4.09 -30.02 39.43
C GLY A 240 -3.37 -29.08 38.47
N ARG A 241 -2.07 -29.32 38.28
CA ARG A 241 -1.15 -28.61 37.37
C ARG A 241 -1.74 -28.46 35.97
N SER A 242 -1.60 -27.30 35.33
CA SER A 242 -1.21 -27.23 33.91
C SER A 242 -1.03 -25.80 33.38
N ARG A 243 0.17 -25.57 32.83
CA ARG A 243 0.50 -24.82 31.61
C ARG A 243 0.05 -23.35 31.52
N THR A 244 1.01 -22.48 31.78
CA THR A 244 1.11 -21.15 31.19
C THR A 244 1.17 -21.26 29.65
N CYS A 245 0.11 -20.85 28.97
CA CYS A 245 0.16 -20.48 27.56
C CYS A 245 0.26 -18.96 27.47
N CYS A 246 1.40 -18.50 26.97
CA CYS A 246 1.57 -17.16 26.41
C CYS A 246 0.62 -16.95 25.23
N GLY A 247 0.09 -15.74 25.08
CA GLY A 247 -0.48 -15.26 23.82
C GLY A 247 -1.96 -14.97 23.84
N CYS A 248 -2.39 -13.95 24.59
CA CYS A 248 -3.71 -13.34 24.41
C CYS A 248 -3.65 -11.83 24.71
N TRP A 249 -2.79 -11.11 23.99
CA TRP A 249 -2.66 -9.66 24.11
C TRP A 249 -3.12 -8.85 22.87
N ASP A 250 -3.50 -9.49 21.77
CA ASP A 250 -3.82 -8.77 20.52
C ASP A 250 -5.30 -8.70 20.12
N TRP A 251 -6.23 -9.18 20.97
CA TRP A 251 -7.65 -9.18 20.62
C TRP A 251 -8.53 -8.15 21.36
N CYS A 252 -7.94 -7.33 22.23
CA CYS A 252 -8.70 -6.35 23.04
C CYS A 252 -8.51 -4.88 22.63
N ARG A 253 -8.09 -4.60 21.37
CA ARG A 253 -7.88 -3.22 20.86
C ARG A 253 -8.74 -2.81 19.67
N ARG A 254 -9.76 -3.59 19.28
CA ARG A 254 -10.70 -3.24 18.17
C ARG A 254 -12.17 -3.38 18.54
N ALA A 255 -12.58 -2.88 19.69
CA ALA A 255 -14.01 -2.79 20.03
C ALA A 255 -14.33 -1.64 20.99
N THR A 256 -13.89 -0.42 20.71
CA THR A 256 -14.42 0.79 21.38
C THR A 256 -14.13 2.04 20.55
N THR A 257 -15.07 2.44 19.70
CA THR A 257 -15.42 3.85 19.40
C THR A 257 -16.63 3.88 18.45
N SER A 258 -17.80 3.59 19.00
CA SER A 258 -19.08 4.01 18.43
C SER A 258 -20.03 4.28 19.59
N SER A 259 -19.90 5.47 20.17
CA SER A 259 -20.84 6.00 21.16
C SER A 259 -21.53 7.20 20.55
N THR A 260 -22.72 6.94 20.03
CA THR A 260 -23.71 7.93 19.61
C THR A 260 -24.51 8.31 20.85
N ARG A 261 -24.63 9.61 21.15
CA ARG A 261 -25.68 10.12 22.04
C ARG A 261 -26.53 11.18 21.30
N PRO A 262 -27.84 11.24 21.58
CA PRO A 262 -28.78 12.08 20.85
C PRO A 262 -29.06 13.41 21.57
N THR A 263 -29.46 14.43 20.81
CA THR A 263 -30.16 15.61 21.32
C THR A 263 -31.36 15.91 20.42
N HIS A 264 -32.53 16.03 21.04
CA HIS A 264 -33.80 16.43 20.42
C HIS A 264 -34.02 17.95 20.50
N HIS A 265 -34.82 18.45 19.53
CA HIS A 265 -35.60 19.73 19.44
C HIS A 265 -34.99 21.01 18.78
N VAL A 266 -35.14 21.16 17.44
CA VAL A 266 -36.16 21.90 16.62
C VAL A 266 -36.85 23.15 17.24
N PRO A 267 -37.30 24.24 16.51
CA PRO A 267 -37.40 24.52 15.04
C PRO A 267 -36.94 25.91 14.52
N GLY A 268 -36.84 26.03 13.18
CA GLY A 268 -37.45 27.15 12.44
C GLY A 268 -36.51 28.09 11.66
N CYS A 269 -36.44 27.95 10.34
CA CYS A 269 -36.79 29.01 9.37
C CYS A 269 -36.50 28.57 7.93
N SER A 270 -37.56 28.59 7.14
CA SER A 270 -37.61 28.44 5.69
C SER A 270 -36.99 29.65 4.97
N SER A 271 -36.16 29.42 3.95
CA SER A 271 -36.16 30.25 2.74
C SER A 271 -35.50 29.52 1.58
N THR A 272 -35.87 29.95 0.38
CA THR A 272 -35.92 29.17 -0.85
C THR A 272 -34.90 29.71 -1.86
N ARG A 273 -34.36 28.81 -2.69
CA ARG A 273 -33.83 28.99 -4.06
C ARG A 273 -32.41 29.54 -4.31
N TYR A 274 -31.93 29.06 -5.46
CA TYR A 274 -30.85 29.51 -6.36
C TYR A 274 -29.46 28.89 -6.15
N GLY A 275 -29.09 28.01 -7.09
CA GLY A 275 -27.80 27.31 -7.15
C GLY A 275 -26.68 28.12 -7.81
N PRO A 276 -25.49 27.52 -8.05
CA PRO A 276 -24.50 28.12 -8.94
C PRO A 276 -23.96 27.17 -10.02
N SER A 277 -24.24 27.54 -11.27
CA SER A 277 -23.30 28.03 -12.28
C SER A 277 -21.87 27.47 -12.33
N ARG A 278 -21.55 26.92 -13.51
CA ARG A 278 -20.22 26.66 -14.06
C ARG A 278 -19.35 27.92 -14.08
N TRP A 279 -18.08 27.78 -13.67
CA TRP A 279 -17.04 28.79 -13.88
C TRP A 279 -16.23 28.45 -15.13
N THR A 280 -16.31 29.30 -16.15
CA THR A 280 -15.35 29.36 -17.26
C THR A 280 -14.27 30.38 -16.93
N ALA A 281 -13.00 29.99 -17.03
CA ALA A 281 -11.85 30.86 -16.87
C ALA A 281 -11.84 31.96 -17.95
N ARG A 282 -11.85 33.23 -17.52
CA ARG A 282 -11.66 34.41 -18.36
C ARG A 282 -10.21 34.85 -18.22
N THR A 283 -9.49 34.89 -19.34
CA THR A 283 -8.12 35.38 -19.47
C THR A 283 -8.07 36.90 -19.32
N CYS A 284 -7.24 37.40 -18.39
CA CYS A 284 -6.88 38.82 -18.30
C CYS A 284 -5.75 39.13 -19.27
N ARG A 285 -6.04 39.97 -20.27
CA ARG A 285 -5.07 40.55 -21.21
C ARG A 285 -4.68 41.94 -20.68
N SER A 286 -3.47 42.08 -20.17
CA SER A 286 -2.90 43.36 -19.76
C SER A 286 -2.57 44.21 -20.99
N SER A 287 -3.04 45.46 -20.98
CA SER A 287 -2.76 46.47 -22.02
C SER A 287 -1.61 47.35 -21.54
N ALA A 288 -0.54 47.47 -22.33
CA ALA A 288 0.57 48.40 -22.09
C ALA A 288 0.25 49.79 -22.65
N PRO A 289 0.75 50.89 -22.04
CA PRO A 289 0.54 52.25 -22.54
C PRO A 289 1.52 52.62 -23.67
N ARG A 290 1.03 53.44 -24.63
CA ARG A 290 1.78 54.02 -25.75
C ARG A 290 2.68 55.19 -25.28
N PRO A 291 3.85 55.40 -25.92
CA PRO A 291 4.66 56.60 -25.71
C PRO A 291 4.14 57.79 -26.54
N THR A 292 4.19 58.97 -25.94
CA THR A 292 3.94 60.28 -26.54
C THR A 292 5.16 60.74 -27.34
N ALA A 293 4.94 61.15 -28.59
CA ALA A 293 5.92 61.83 -29.43
C ALA A 293 6.14 63.27 -28.95
N GLY A 294 7.41 63.65 -28.76
CA GLY A 294 7.84 65.03 -28.67
C GLY A 294 8.39 65.50 -30.01
N THR A 295 8.14 66.76 -30.36
CA THR A 295 8.90 67.54 -31.35
C THR A 295 8.80 69.02 -30.92
N PRO A 296 9.82 69.84 -31.25
CA PRO A 296 10.20 71.06 -30.54
C PRO A 296 9.27 72.26 -30.74
#